data_AF-A0A7M2XEH0-F1
#
_entry.id   AF-A0A7M2XEH0-F1
#
_cell.length_a   1.000
_cell.length_b   1.000
_cell.length_c   1.000
_cell.angle_alpha   90.00
_cell.angle_beta   90.00
_cell.angle_gamma   90.00
#
_symmetry.space_group_name_H-M   'P 1'
#
loop_
_entity.id
_entity.type
_entity.pdbx_description
1 polymer ?
#
loop_
_entity_poly.entity_id
_entity_poly.type
_entity_poly.pdbx_seq_one_letter_code
_entity_poly.pdbx_strand_id
1 'polypeptide(L)'
;MAKANPDRALQRGLQQADQRLTVGAELSLIRPLGRNSLELTAFAGYDFYNRNARLNRERIALDADAGLYFGNCQLQLNPRFERRQSDLAQLAVLNVPGIDSVRNTQTVQNYESSLQCGRANGLKILGSAGYTQGNNSNSLRRFANYRGHQLQAGVSYQNPVLGEFTATLGRDRITYPERSGTIGLSGYRIDQLKITGRREIGAILTANASLAYSNLDPDGPAGGGFKGLTWTAGLSAVPSTDLRVTLDFARSLNPSLGGEALYSRDTSYALAAEYALTPRTSVFSGVTRNDRRFANARSTQTVLLTNDRLDQLNAGLRMQVNRRLKLSLEGGHERRNANGTFLDYRNTYGLLTASITLGNF
;
A
#
# COMPACT_ATOMS: atom_id res chain seq x y z
N MET A 1 5.44 2.00 17.50
CA MET A 1 5.12 2.06 18.95
C MET A 1 6.44 2.19 19.70
N ALA A 2 6.53 2.86 20.86
CA ALA A 2 7.81 2.99 21.60
C ALA A 2 8.15 1.67 22.32
N LYS A 3 8.89 0.76 21.66
CA LYS A 3 8.95 -0.64 22.12
C LYS A 3 10.33 -1.31 22.07
N ALA A 4 11.44 -0.55 22.19
CA ALA A 4 12.73 -1.15 22.57
C ALA A 4 13.54 -0.45 23.68
N ASN A 5 13.11 0.68 24.26
CA ASN A 5 13.76 1.27 25.44
C ASN A 5 12.70 1.75 26.47
N PRO A 6 12.70 1.23 27.72
CA PRO A 6 11.69 1.56 28.74
C PRO A 6 11.73 3.03 29.16
N ASP A 7 12.93 3.60 29.32
CA ASP A 7 13.11 4.99 29.75
C ASP A 7 12.56 5.98 28.70
N ARG A 8 12.74 5.68 27.41
CA ARG A 8 12.22 6.52 26.32
C ARG A 8 10.73 6.33 26.05
N ALA A 9 10.16 5.15 26.35
CA ALA A 9 8.72 4.93 26.29
C ALA A 9 7.99 5.76 27.37
N LEU A 10 8.56 5.76 28.59
CA LEU A 10 8.12 6.59 29.72
C LEU A 10 8.24 8.09 29.42
N GLN A 11 9.35 8.55 28.82
CA GLN A 11 9.53 9.95 28.38
C GLN A 11 8.47 10.43 27.36
N ARG A 12 7.74 9.51 26.72
CA ARG A 12 6.66 9.81 25.75
C ARG A 12 5.26 9.49 26.28
N GLY A 13 5.16 9.04 27.53
CA GLY A 13 3.91 8.59 28.14
C GLY A 13 3.28 7.41 27.39
N LEU A 14 4.10 6.49 26.86
CA LEU A 14 3.67 5.26 26.22
C LEU A 14 4.07 4.04 27.05
N GLN A 15 3.21 3.02 27.07
CA GLN A 15 3.49 1.73 27.69
C GLN A 15 4.03 0.74 26.65
N GLN A 16 5.00 -0.08 27.07
CA GLN A 16 5.59 -1.13 26.24
C GLN A 16 4.62 -2.31 26.03
N ALA A 17 4.70 -2.91 24.83
CA ALA A 17 3.74 -3.90 24.33
C ALA A 17 2.28 -3.41 24.37
N ASP A 18 1.47 -3.72 23.36
CA ASP A 18 0.09 -3.25 23.31
C ASP A 18 -0.71 -4.20 22.44
N GLN A 19 -2.02 -4.18 22.63
CA GLN A 19 -2.98 -4.91 21.84
C GLN A 19 -3.85 -3.87 21.13
N ARG A 20 -4.03 -4.05 19.83
CA ARG A 20 -4.92 -3.22 19.02
C ARG A 20 -6.13 -4.03 18.60
N LEU A 21 -7.32 -3.52 18.88
CA LEU A 21 -8.57 -4.00 18.29
C LEU A 21 -9.06 -2.97 17.29
N THR A 22 -9.19 -3.36 16.03
CA THR A 22 -9.84 -2.54 15.02
C THR A 22 -11.28 -3.02 14.86
N VAL A 23 -12.24 -2.11 15.00
CA VAL A 23 -13.65 -2.40 14.72
C VAL A 23 -14.09 -1.50 13.58
N GLY A 24 -14.69 -2.08 12.53
CA GLY A 24 -15.12 -1.30 11.38
C GLY A 24 -16.25 -1.91 10.58
N ALA A 25 -16.81 -1.08 9.72
CA ALA A 25 -17.78 -1.45 8.71
C ALA A 25 -17.19 -1.21 7.33
N GLU A 26 -17.49 -2.12 6.41
CA GLU A 26 -17.15 -2.02 5.00
C GLU A 26 -18.44 -1.94 4.18
N LEU A 27 -18.47 -1.02 3.23
CA LEU A 27 -19.53 -0.91 2.24
C LEU A 27 -18.91 -1.20 0.88
N SER A 28 -19.45 -2.19 0.17
CA SER A 28 -19.05 -2.52 -1.19
C SER A 28 -20.23 -2.32 -2.13
N LEU A 29 -20.02 -1.60 -3.22
CA LEU A 29 -21.00 -1.34 -4.28
C LEU A 29 -20.39 -1.80 -5.59
N ILE A 30 -21.02 -2.78 -6.24
CA ILE A 30 -20.62 -3.28 -7.55
C ILE A 30 -21.80 -3.08 -8.49
N ARG A 31 -21.62 -2.25 -9.51
CA ARG A 31 -22.67 -1.89 -10.47
C ARG A 31 -22.17 -1.99 -11.90
N PRO A 32 -22.69 -2.94 -12.69
CA PRO A 32 -22.59 -2.85 -14.14
C PRO A 32 -23.52 -1.73 -14.64
N LEU A 33 -22.98 -0.84 -15.46
CA LEU A 33 -23.68 0.29 -16.07
C LEU A 33 -23.64 0.13 -17.60
N GLY A 34 -24.33 -0.90 -18.08
CA GLY A 34 -24.30 -1.30 -19.48
C GLY A 34 -22.94 -1.90 -19.85
N ARG A 35 -22.20 -1.22 -20.74
CA ARG A 35 -20.82 -1.59 -21.07
C ARG A 35 -19.80 -1.11 -20.02
N ASN A 36 -20.20 -0.15 -19.17
CA ASN A 36 -19.33 0.42 -18.15
C ASN A 36 -19.45 -0.33 -16.82
N SER A 37 -18.48 -0.15 -15.94
CA SER A 37 -18.49 -0.70 -14.58
C SER A 37 -18.18 0.39 -13.56
N LEU A 38 -18.78 0.25 -12.38
CA LEU A 38 -18.42 1.00 -11.19
C LEU A 38 -18.32 0.03 -10.02
N GLU A 39 -17.15 -0.01 -9.41
CA GLU A 39 -16.89 -0.66 -8.14
C GLU A 39 -16.46 0.40 -7.12
N LEU A 40 -17.02 0.34 -5.92
CA LEU A 40 -16.71 1.23 -4.82
C LEU A 40 -16.65 0.42 -3.54
N THR A 41 -15.53 0.45 -2.84
CA THR A 41 -15.34 -0.13 -1.52
C THR A 41 -14.95 0.97 -0.56
N ALA A 42 -15.73 1.15 0.49
CA ALA A 42 -15.47 2.13 1.55
C ALA A 42 -15.37 1.40 2.89
N PHE A 43 -14.33 1.67 3.66
CA PHE A 43 -14.15 1.18 5.02
C PHE A 43 -14.15 2.35 5.99
N ALA A 44 -14.92 2.23 7.06
CA ALA A 44 -14.89 3.15 8.19
C ALA A 44 -14.80 2.35 9.48
N GLY A 45 -13.76 2.61 10.26
CA GLY A 45 -13.52 1.93 11.52
C GLY A 45 -12.71 2.76 12.49
N TYR A 46 -12.40 2.14 13.62
CA TYR A 46 -11.69 2.78 14.71
C TYR A 46 -10.70 1.79 15.34
N ASP A 47 -9.47 2.24 15.54
CA ASP A 47 -8.43 1.49 16.20
C ASP A 47 -8.48 1.78 17.70
N PHE A 48 -8.74 0.76 18.52
CA PHE A 48 -8.69 0.82 19.98
C PHE A 48 -7.40 0.18 20.48
N TYR A 49 -6.68 0.91 21.33
CA TYR A 49 -5.46 0.46 21.99
C TYR A 49 -5.73 0.27 23.47
N ASN A 50 -5.33 -0.89 24.01
CA ASN A 50 -5.58 -1.24 25.40
C ASN A 50 -4.73 -0.37 26.35
N ARG A 51 -3.42 -0.34 26.13
CA ARG A 51 -2.46 0.35 27.02
C ARG A 51 -2.13 1.77 26.57
N ASN A 52 -2.26 2.06 25.29
CA ASN A 52 -1.94 3.36 24.72
C ASN A 52 -3.17 4.02 24.10
N ALA A 53 -4.23 4.25 24.90
CA ALA A 53 -5.49 4.86 24.46
C ALA A 53 -5.31 6.21 23.72
N ARG A 54 -4.18 6.89 23.91
CA ARG A 54 -3.81 8.12 23.18
C ARG A 54 -3.65 7.92 21.67
N LEU A 55 -3.44 6.67 21.22
CA LEU A 55 -3.28 6.27 19.82
C LEU A 55 -4.60 5.88 19.15
N ASN A 56 -5.69 5.90 19.91
CA ASN A 56 -7.03 5.63 19.41
C ASN A 56 -7.40 6.62 18.29
N ARG A 57 -7.72 6.12 17.10
CA ARG A 57 -8.01 6.96 15.92
C ARG A 57 -8.95 6.27 14.96
N GLU A 58 -9.56 7.10 14.11
CA GLU A 58 -10.25 6.60 12.93
C GLU A 58 -9.30 5.87 11.97
N ARG A 59 -9.84 4.84 11.33
CA ARG A 59 -9.28 4.19 10.14
C ARG A 59 -10.35 4.28 9.06
N ILE A 60 -10.04 5.00 7.99
CA ILE A 60 -10.94 5.23 6.87
C ILE A 60 -10.19 4.83 5.61
N ALA A 61 -10.84 4.06 4.75
CA ALA A 61 -10.35 3.78 3.41
C ALA A 61 -11.48 3.91 2.40
N LEU A 62 -11.15 4.34 1.18
CA LEU A 62 -12.03 4.39 0.04
C LEU A 62 -11.23 3.94 -1.18
N ASP A 63 -11.77 2.98 -1.90
CA ASP A 63 -11.28 2.47 -3.16
C ASP A 63 -12.42 2.55 -4.15
N ALA A 64 -12.24 3.22 -5.28
CA ALA A 64 -13.18 3.13 -6.39
C ALA A 64 -12.45 2.70 -7.65
N ASP A 65 -13.12 1.89 -8.46
CA ASP A 65 -12.72 1.53 -9.81
C ASP A 65 -13.89 1.82 -10.74
N ALA A 66 -13.65 2.61 -11.79
CA ALA A 66 -14.64 2.86 -12.82
C ALA A 66 -14.04 2.54 -14.19
N GLY A 67 -14.66 1.59 -14.89
CA GLY A 67 -14.34 1.21 -16.26
C GLY A 67 -15.32 1.85 -17.23
N LEU A 68 -14.85 2.78 -18.06
CA LEU A 68 -15.65 3.49 -19.06
C LEU A 68 -15.23 3.07 -20.46
N TYR A 69 -16.17 2.60 -21.27
CA TYR A 69 -15.94 2.12 -22.63
C TYR A 69 -16.53 3.08 -23.66
N PHE A 70 -15.71 3.50 -24.62
CA PHE A 70 -16.12 4.36 -25.73
C PHE A 70 -15.42 3.92 -27.02
N GLY A 71 -16.21 3.46 -28.00
CA GLY A 71 -15.67 2.86 -29.22
C GLY A 71 -14.75 1.68 -28.90
N ASN A 72 -13.51 1.74 -29.38
CA ASN A 72 -12.46 0.75 -29.11
C ASN A 72 -11.53 1.15 -27.96
N CYS A 73 -11.94 2.11 -27.12
CA CYS A 73 -11.16 2.59 -26.00
C CYS A 73 -11.84 2.25 -24.67
N GLN A 74 -11.01 1.99 -23.67
CA GLN A 74 -11.38 1.83 -22.28
C GLN A 74 -10.59 2.84 -21.45
N LEU A 75 -11.30 3.67 -20.67
CA LEU A 75 -10.75 4.53 -19.65
C LEU A 75 -11.04 3.90 -18.28
N GLN A 76 -9.98 3.66 -17.51
CA GLN A 76 -10.08 3.18 -16.14
C GLN A 76 -9.75 4.34 -15.19
N LEU A 77 -10.56 4.53 -14.15
CA LEU A 77 -10.35 5.53 -13.10
C LEU A 77 -10.26 4.82 -11.75
N ASN A 78 -9.18 5.05 -11.01
CA ASN A 78 -8.84 4.32 -9.78
C ASN A 78 -8.49 5.28 -8.63
N PRO A 79 -9.45 6.08 -8.09
CA PRO A 79 -9.19 6.88 -6.91
C PRO A 79 -9.13 6.00 -5.66
N ARG A 80 -8.09 6.21 -4.85
CA ARG A 80 -7.90 5.62 -3.52
C ARG A 80 -7.64 6.72 -2.49
N PHE A 81 -8.27 6.58 -1.34
CA PHE A 81 -8.06 7.42 -0.17
C PHE A 81 -7.86 6.52 1.05
N GLU A 82 -6.83 6.78 1.84
CA GLU A 82 -6.59 6.09 3.10
C GLU A 82 -6.24 7.11 4.18
N ARG A 83 -6.86 6.99 5.35
CA ARG A 83 -6.56 7.79 6.52
C ARG A 83 -6.52 6.90 7.75
N ARG A 84 -5.37 6.91 8.43
CA ARG A 84 -5.18 6.14 9.68
C ARG A 84 -4.14 6.78 10.57
N GLN A 85 -4.11 6.36 11.84
CA GLN A 85 -2.97 6.64 12.72
C GLN A 85 -1.70 6.14 12.04
N SER A 86 -0.70 7.02 11.92
CA SER A 86 0.61 6.62 11.41
C SER A 86 1.17 5.53 12.30
N ASP A 87 1.80 4.53 11.68
CA ASP A 87 2.55 3.58 12.48
C ASP A 87 3.63 4.36 13.23
N LEU A 88 3.48 4.42 14.56
CA LEU A 88 4.42 5.05 15.47
C LEU A 88 5.87 4.60 15.28
N ALA A 89 6.09 3.43 14.68
CA ALA A 89 7.43 2.93 14.38
C ALA A 89 7.95 3.42 13.01
N GLN A 90 7.07 3.85 12.08
CA GLN A 90 7.48 4.51 10.84
C GLN A 90 7.80 5.99 11.06
N LEU A 91 7.29 6.57 12.14
CA LEU A 91 7.54 7.92 12.55
C LEU A 91 9.00 8.11 13.04
N ALA A 92 9.77 8.94 12.36
CA ALA A 92 11.06 9.42 12.84
C ALA A 92 10.86 10.09 14.21
N VAL A 93 11.76 9.79 15.14
CA VAL A 93 11.66 10.33 16.49
C VAL A 93 12.07 11.77 16.51
N LEU A 94 11.15 12.67 16.81
CA LEU A 94 11.52 14.04 17.09
C LEU A 94 12.15 14.07 18.49
N ASN A 95 13.34 14.68 18.64
CA ASN A 95 14.00 14.94 19.93
C ASN A 95 13.26 16.03 20.74
N VAL A 96 11.92 15.98 20.75
CA VAL A 96 11.04 16.86 21.50
C VAL A 96 10.25 15.99 22.47
N PRO A 97 10.37 16.18 23.80
CA PRO A 97 9.57 15.45 24.77
C PRO A 97 8.07 15.83 24.64
N GLY A 98 7.16 14.91 24.97
CA GLY A 98 5.72 15.18 25.04
C GLY A 98 4.84 14.54 23.96
N ILE A 99 3.54 14.84 24.06
CA ILE A 99 2.42 14.19 23.33
C ILE A 99 2.54 14.35 21.80
N ASP A 100 3.10 15.46 21.35
CA ASP A 100 3.26 15.77 19.93
C ASP A 100 4.37 14.96 19.25
N SER A 101 5.15 14.18 19.99
CA SER A 101 6.14 13.26 19.39
C SER A 101 5.49 12.02 18.74
N VAL A 102 4.27 11.65 19.15
CA VAL A 102 3.63 10.36 18.80
C VAL A 102 2.26 10.49 18.13
N ARG A 103 1.53 11.59 18.35
CA ARG A 103 0.22 11.79 17.71
C ARG A 103 0.41 12.22 16.25
N ASN A 104 0.01 11.36 15.31
CA ASN A 104 0.02 11.69 13.89
C ASN A 104 -0.95 10.81 13.13
N THR A 105 -1.81 11.45 12.33
CA THR A 105 -2.67 10.78 11.37
C THR A 105 -2.07 10.99 9.98
N GLN A 106 -1.83 9.89 9.28
CA GLN A 106 -1.39 9.90 7.88
C GLN A 106 -2.62 9.84 6.99
N THR A 107 -2.66 10.69 5.97
CA THR A 107 -3.63 10.64 4.89
C THR A 107 -2.89 10.43 3.59
N VAL A 108 -3.19 9.35 2.88
CA VAL A 108 -2.66 9.04 1.56
C VAL A 108 -3.80 9.09 0.56
N GLN A 109 -3.57 9.75 -0.55
CA GLN A 109 -4.51 9.82 -1.66
C GLN A 109 -3.78 9.44 -2.93
N ASN A 110 -4.41 8.64 -3.76
CA ASN A 110 -3.93 8.25 -5.07
C ASN A 110 -5.08 8.41 -6.07
N TYR A 111 -4.82 9.04 -7.19
CA TYR A 111 -5.79 9.24 -8.27
C TYR A 111 -5.10 8.81 -9.54
N GLU A 112 -5.45 7.63 -10.04
CA GLU A 112 -4.87 7.09 -11.28
C GLU A 112 -5.93 6.98 -12.36
N SER A 113 -5.57 7.36 -13.58
CA SER A 113 -6.36 7.14 -14.77
C SER A 113 -5.52 6.44 -15.83
N SER A 114 -6.10 5.47 -16.52
CA SER A 114 -5.46 4.79 -17.64
C SER A 114 -6.41 4.73 -18.83
N LEU A 115 -5.89 5.02 -20.01
CA LEU A 115 -6.59 4.92 -21.28
C LEU A 115 -5.92 3.83 -22.09
N GLN A 116 -6.70 2.85 -22.56
CA GLN A 116 -6.25 1.83 -23.49
C GLN A 116 -7.17 1.84 -24.72
N CYS A 117 -6.61 1.96 -25.92
CA CYS A 117 -7.35 1.97 -27.17
C CYS A 117 -6.86 0.88 -28.12
N GLY A 118 -7.77 0.07 -28.63
CA GLY A 118 -7.50 -0.99 -29.59
C GLY A 118 -8.57 -2.08 -29.55
N ARG A 119 -8.39 -3.10 -30.38
CA ARG A 119 -9.29 -4.25 -30.40
C ARG A 119 -9.06 -5.12 -29.17
N ALA A 120 -10.05 -5.95 -28.80
CA ALA A 120 -9.92 -6.90 -27.69
C ALA A 120 -8.71 -7.82 -27.85
N ASN A 121 -8.38 -8.21 -29.09
CA ASN A 121 -7.19 -8.97 -29.43
C ASN A 121 -6.31 -8.17 -30.39
N GLY A 122 -4.99 -8.23 -30.21
CA GLY A 122 -4.00 -7.54 -31.02
C GLY A 122 -3.34 -6.37 -30.30
N LEU A 123 -2.80 -5.43 -31.09
CA LEU A 123 -2.09 -4.26 -30.60
C LEU A 123 -3.07 -3.23 -30.04
N LYS A 124 -2.71 -2.66 -28.90
CA LYS A 124 -3.40 -1.56 -28.24
C LYS A 124 -2.39 -0.47 -27.88
N ILE A 125 -2.79 0.78 -28.02
CA ILE A 125 -2.04 1.91 -27.46
C ILE A 125 -2.57 2.20 -26.06
N LEU A 126 -1.71 2.64 -25.16
CA LEU A 126 -2.14 3.02 -23.82
C LEU A 126 -1.36 4.21 -23.26
N GLY A 127 -2.00 4.92 -22.36
CA GLY A 127 -1.39 5.96 -21.55
C GLY A 127 -2.02 6.00 -20.16
N SER A 128 -1.26 6.37 -19.15
CA SER A 128 -1.78 6.58 -17.81
C SER A 128 -1.22 7.85 -17.18
N ALA A 129 -2.02 8.46 -16.32
CA ALA A 129 -1.63 9.59 -15.51
C ALA A 129 -2.03 9.35 -14.06
N GLY A 130 -1.20 9.78 -13.13
CA GLY A 130 -1.40 9.58 -11.71
C GLY A 130 -1.08 10.83 -10.90
N TYR A 131 -1.84 11.06 -9.84
CA TYR A 131 -1.50 12.01 -8.78
C TYR A 131 -1.57 11.30 -7.43
N THR A 132 -0.49 11.39 -6.65
CA THR A 132 -0.46 10.88 -5.29
C THR A 132 -0.06 11.98 -4.31
N GLN A 133 -0.64 11.96 -3.11
CA GLN A 133 -0.18 12.82 -2.03
C GLN A 133 -0.24 12.09 -0.69
N GLY A 134 0.73 12.39 0.15
CA GLY A 134 0.80 11.89 1.51
C GLY A 134 0.95 13.05 2.48
N ASN A 135 0.05 13.15 3.45
CA ASN A 135 0.00 14.25 4.42
C ASN A 135 0.02 13.73 5.86
N ASN A 136 0.74 14.43 6.73
CA ASN A 136 0.80 14.21 8.16
C ASN A 136 0.01 15.29 8.90
N SER A 137 -0.83 14.90 9.85
CA SER A 137 -1.61 15.85 10.67
C SER A 137 -0.73 16.66 11.63
N ASN A 138 0.40 16.11 12.05
CA ASN A 138 1.33 16.73 12.99
C ASN A 138 2.24 17.73 12.29
N SER A 139 2.26 18.99 12.75
CA SER A 139 3.06 20.08 12.18
C SER A 139 4.55 19.76 12.11
N LEU A 140 5.10 19.10 13.15
CA LEU A 140 6.51 18.72 13.22
C LEU A 140 6.88 17.60 12.23
N ARG A 141 5.89 16.99 11.55
CA ARG A 141 6.09 15.90 10.58
C ARG A 141 5.75 16.30 9.15
N ARG A 142 5.28 17.53 8.94
CA ARG A 142 4.92 18.01 7.60
C ARG A 142 6.10 18.05 6.63
N PHE A 143 7.33 18.10 7.13
CA PHE A 143 8.52 17.94 6.28
C PHE A 143 8.51 16.63 5.48
N ALA A 144 7.81 15.58 5.93
CA ALA A 144 7.71 14.30 5.21
C ALA A 144 6.49 14.23 4.29
N ASN A 145 5.67 15.28 4.21
CA ASN A 145 4.57 15.34 3.25
C ASN A 145 5.13 15.33 1.83
N TYR A 146 4.46 14.62 0.93
CA TYR A 146 4.88 14.54 -0.45
C TYR A 146 3.72 14.74 -1.42
N ARG A 147 4.07 15.14 -2.64
CA ARG A 147 3.19 15.16 -3.81
C ARG A 147 3.88 14.46 -4.96
N GLY A 148 3.16 13.63 -5.66
CA GLY A 148 3.64 12.79 -6.75
C GLY A 148 2.80 12.95 -8.00
N HIS A 149 3.46 13.05 -9.14
CA HIS A 149 2.85 13.01 -10.46
C HIS A 149 3.47 11.86 -11.25
N GLN A 150 2.64 11.08 -11.92
CA GLN A 150 3.07 9.96 -12.75
C GLN A 150 2.47 10.12 -14.14
N LEU A 151 3.26 9.86 -15.16
CA LEU A 151 2.81 9.82 -16.55
C LEU A 151 3.46 8.62 -17.22
N GLN A 152 2.67 7.79 -17.91
CA GLN A 152 3.16 6.67 -18.70
C GLN A 152 2.48 6.62 -20.06
N ALA A 153 3.21 6.12 -21.05
CA ALA A 153 2.69 5.85 -22.38
C ALA A 153 3.33 4.58 -22.92
N GLY A 154 2.61 3.84 -23.76
CA GLY A 154 3.13 2.61 -24.31
C GLY A 154 2.18 1.85 -25.20
N VAL A 155 2.53 0.60 -25.42
CA VAL A 155 1.78 -0.34 -26.26
C VAL A 155 1.54 -1.63 -25.49
N SER A 156 0.40 -2.24 -25.74
CA SER A 156 0.05 -3.58 -25.27
C SER A 156 -0.27 -4.47 -26.45
N TYR A 157 0.05 -5.75 -26.35
CA TYR A 157 -0.33 -6.79 -27.29
C TYR A 157 -1.05 -7.89 -26.54
N GLN A 158 -2.32 -8.10 -26.89
CA GLN A 158 -3.17 -9.12 -26.28
C GLN A 158 -3.40 -10.28 -27.25
N ASN A 159 -3.10 -11.49 -26.80
CA ASN A 159 -3.31 -12.73 -27.54
C ASN A 159 -3.95 -13.79 -26.62
N PRO A 160 -5.04 -14.47 -27.04
CA PRO A 160 -5.71 -15.47 -26.20
C PRO A 160 -4.81 -16.63 -25.74
N VAL A 161 -3.78 -17.00 -26.51
CA VAL A 161 -2.91 -18.15 -26.22
C VAL A 161 -1.67 -17.72 -25.40
N LEU A 162 -1.09 -16.57 -25.74
CA LEU A 162 0.15 -16.09 -25.12
C LEU A 162 -0.08 -15.23 -23.87
N GLY A 163 -1.25 -14.57 -23.76
CA GLY A 163 -1.55 -13.59 -22.73
C GLY A 163 -1.44 -12.14 -23.22
N GLU A 164 -1.34 -11.21 -22.29
CA GLU A 164 -1.14 -9.78 -22.55
C GLU A 164 0.28 -9.36 -22.19
N PHE A 165 0.95 -8.66 -23.11
CA PHE A 165 2.27 -8.08 -22.89
C PHE A 165 2.23 -6.59 -23.15
N THR A 166 2.73 -5.81 -22.21
CA THR A 166 2.69 -4.35 -22.24
C THR A 166 4.10 -3.80 -22.06
N ALA A 167 4.50 -2.84 -22.90
CA ALA A 167 5.72 -2.09 -22.76
C ALA A 167 5.38 -0.60 -22.59
N THR A 168 5.88 0.03 -21.53
CA THR A 168 5.63 1.45 -21.23
C THR A 168 6.93 2.19 -20.92
N LEU A 169 6.94 3.46 -21.33
CA LEU A 169 7.86 4.47 -20.83
C LEU A 169 7.11 5.32 -19.81
N GLY A 170 7.73 5.59 -18.68
CA GLY A 170 7.11 6.30 -17.57
C GLY A 170 8.04 7.33 -16.94
N ARG A 171 7.44 8.39 -16.41
CA ARG A 171 8.09 9.39 -15.59
C ARG A 171 7.27 9.66 -14.34
N ASP A 172 7.91 9.48 -13.18
CA ASP A 172 7.35 9.83 -11.88
C ASP A 172 8.11 11.01 -11.30
N ARG A 173 7.39 11.94 -10.69
CA ARG A 173 7.93 13.16 -10.10
C ARG A 173 7.41 13.28 -8.69
N ILE A 174 8.31 13.19 -7.71
CA ILE A 174 7.96 13.34 -6.29
C ILE A 174 8.59 14.62 -5.76
N THR A 175 7.80 15.41 -5.05
CA THR A 175 8.22 16.64 -4.39
C THR A 175 7.82 16.60 -2.92
N TYR A 176 8.65 17.18 -2.06
CA TYR A 176 8.42 17.37 -0.63
C TYR A 176 8.29 18.89 -0.37
N PRO A 177 7.07 19.46 -0.45
CA PRO A 177 6.86 20.91 -0.47
C PRO A 177 7.46 21.64 0.73
N GLU A 178 7.36 21.02 1.91
CA GLU A 178 7.80 21.55 3.19
C GLU A 178 9.30 21.32 3.47
N ARG A 179 10.06 20.75 2.51
CA ARG A 179 11.53 20.65 2.55
C ARG A 179 12.21 21.74 1.72
N SER A 180 11.47 22.69 1.17
CA SER A 180 12.06 23.82 0.42
C SER A 180 13.08 24.57 1.29
N GLY A 181 14.31 24.70 0.80
CA GLY A 181 15.42 25.38 1.51
C GLY A 181 16.27 24.51 2.45
N THR A 182 15.95 23.23 2.68
CA THR A 182 16.77 22.32 3.50
C THR A 182 17.55 21.32 2.64
N ILE A 183 18.88 21.52 2.57
CA ILE A 183 19.91 20.53 2.19
C ILE A 183 19.57 19.63 0.97
N GLY A 184 18.94 20.16 -0.08
CA GLY A 184 18.80 19.49 -1.38
C GLY A 184 17.94 18.21 -1.42
N LEU A 185 17.07 17.96 -0.45
CA LEU A 185 16.15 16.80 -0.41
C LEU A 185 14.69 17.18 -0.72
N SER A 186 14.48 18.11 -1.64
CA SER A 186 13.16 18.66 -1.99
C SER A 186 12.32 17.75 -2.87
N GLY A 187 12.90 16.70 -3.45
CA GLY A 187 12.21 15.85 -4.40
C GLY A 187 13.17 15.02 -5.25
N TYR A 188 12.58 14.21 -6.12
CA TYR A 188 13.28 13.37 -7.08
C TYR A 188 12.38 13.07 -8.29
N ARG A 189 13.01 12.60 -9.35
CA ARG A 189 12.35 12.12 -10.57
C ARG A 189 12.75 10.68 -10.81
N ILE A 190 11.82 9.84 -11.27
CA ILE A 190 12.10 8.49 -11.74
C ILE A 190 11.72 8.42 -13.21
N ASP A 191 12.67 8.06 -14.04
CA ASP A 191 12.47 7.69 -15.44
C ASP A 191 12.53 6.18 -15.56
N GLN A 192 11.55 5.55 -16.20
CA GLN A 192 11.48 4.09 -16.27
C GLN A 192 11.01 3.54 -17.61
N LEU A 193 11.62 2.42 -18.00
CA LEU A 193 11.13 1.52 -19.05
C LEU A 193 10.59 0.26 -18.38
N LYS A 194 9.30 -0.01 -18.53
CA LYS A 194 8.60 -1.12 -17.88
C LYS A 194 8.04 -2.09 -18.90
N ILE A 195 8.25 -3.38 -18.67
CA ILE A 195 7.61 -4.48 -19.40
C ILE A 195 6.72 -5.23 -18.40
N THR A 196 5.48 -5.50 -18.79
CA THR A 196 4.50 -6.23 -17.99
C THR A 196 3.96 -7.38 -18.82
N GLY A 197 3.84 -8.57 -18.23
CA GLY A 197 3.19 -9.73 -18.82
C GLY A 197 2.10 -10.24 -17.88
N ARG A 198 0.95 -10.58 -18.45
CA ARG A 198 -0.16 -11.25 -17.74
C ARG A 198 -0.59 -12.46 -18.55
N ARG A 199 -0.71 -13.61 -17.89
CA ARG A 199 -1.20 -14.83 -18.52
C ARG A 199 -2.15 -15.58 -17.61
N GLU A 200 -3.26 -16.00 -18.19
CA GLU A 200 -4.21 -16.92 -17.59
C GLU A 200 -3.96 -18.30 -18.21
N ILE A 201 -3.69 -19.29 -17.37
CA ILE A 201 -3.39 -20.67 -17.77
C ILE A 201 -4.55 -21.54 -17.30
N GLY A 202 -5.48 -21.78 -18.22
CA GLY A 202 -6.77 -22.42 -17.91
C GLY A 202 -7.59 -21.59 -16.92
N ALA A 203 -8.43 -22.27 -16.13
CA ALA A 203 -9.23 -21.64 -15.08
C ALA A 203 -8.54 -21.61 -13.70
N ILE A 204 -7.34 -22.18 -13.61
CA ILE A 204 -6.70 -22.50 -12.33
C ILE A 204 -5.65 -21.45 -11.96
N LEU A 205 -4.89 -20.95 -12.92
CA LEU A 205 -3.68 -20.17 -12.64
C LEU A 205 -3.68 -18.84 -13.39
N THR A 206 -3.50 -17.74 -12.68
CA THR A 206 -3.24 -16.42 -13.23
C THR A 206 -1.87 -15.96 -12.78
N ALA A 207 -0.99 -15.67 -13.73
CA ALA A 207 0.33 -15.13 -13.48
C ALA A 207 0.43 -13.71 -14.04
N ASN A 208 1.02 -12.80 -13.27
CA ASN A 208 1.35 -11.45 -13.71
C ASN A 208 2.77 -11.12 -13.27
N ALA A 209 3.57 -10.53 -14.14
CA ALA A 209 4.91 -10.09 -13.82
C ALA A 209 5.18 -8.74 -14.48
N SER A 210 5.89 -7.85 -13.79
CA SER A 210 6.42 -6.65 -14.39
C SER A 210 7.88 -6.46 -13.98
N LEU A 211 8.67 -5.94 -14.92
CA LEU A 211 10.07 -5.59 -14.73
C LEU A 211 10.26 -4.18 -15.28
N ALA A 212 10.86 -3.30 -14.48
CA ALA A 212 11.18 -1.96 -14.93
C ALA A 212 12.65 -1.62 -14.63
N TYR A 213 13.33 -1.04 -15.62
CA TYR A 213 14.59 -0.37 -15.39
C TYR A 213 14.29 1.07 -14.98
N SER A 214 14.67 1.44 -13.76
CA SER A 214 14.35 2.73 -13.15
C SER A 214 15.64 3.53 -12.94
N ASN A 215 15.64 4.76 -13.43
CA ASN A 215 16.65 5.78 -13.14
C ASN A 215 16.02 6.88 -12.28
N LEU A 216 16.48 6.99 -11.04
CA LEU A 216 16.03 7.98 -10.06
C LEU A 216 17.10 9.05 -9.88
N ASP A 217 16.72 10.29 -10.18
CA ASP A 217 17.55 11.48 -10.06
C ASP A 217 16.95 12.44 -8.99
N PRO A 218 17.67 12.73 -7.90
CA PRO A 218 17.28 13.73 -6.91
C PRO A 218 17.38 15.17 -7.43
N ASP A 219 16.60 16.09 -6.86
CA ASP A 219 16.61 17.50 -7.26
C ASP A 219 17.83 18.30 -6.81
N GLY A 220 18.50 17.84 -5.76
CA GLY A 220 19.63 18.52 -5.16
C GLY A 220 20.88 17.65 -5.09
N PRO A 221 22.07 18.28 -5.02
CA PRO A 221 23.36 17.57 -5.01
C PRO A 221 23.58 16.72 -3.75
N ALA A 222 22.75 16.91 -2.72
CA ALA A 222 22.83 16.23 -1.45
C ALA A 222 22.16 14.84 -1.43
N GLY A 223 21.38 14.50 -2.47
CA GLY A 223 20.73 13.20 -2.62
C GLY A 223 21.49 12.29 -3.58
N GLY A 224 21.77 11.05 -3.15
CA GLY A 224 22.21 9.97 -4.04
C GLY A 224 21.04 9.40 -4.85
N GLY A 225 21.22 9.30 -6.17
CA GLY A 225 20.24 8.68 -7.06
C GLY A 225 20.16 7.16 -6.94
N PHE A 226 19.34 6.54 -7.79
CA PHE A 226 19.26 5.08 -7.93
C PHE A 226 19.17 4.70 -9.39
N LYS A 227 19.95 3.72 -9.82
CA LYS A 227 19.84 3.07 -11.13
C LYS A 227 19.72 1.58 -10.91
N GLY A 228 18.66 0.98 -11.42
CA GLY A 228 18.51 -0.47 -11.32
C GLY A 228 17.11 -0.97 -11.60
N LEU A 229 16.92 -2.27 -11.38
CA LEU A 229 15.67 -2.95 -11.65
C LEU A 229 14.69 -2.87 -10.47
N THR A 230 13.45 -2.56 -10.79
CA THR A 230 12.26 -2.76 -9.96
C THR A 230 11.38 -3.81 -10.61
N TRP A 231 10.58 -4.52 -9.83
CA TRP A 231 9.80 -5.64 -10.36
C TRP A 231 8.58 -5.94 -9.49
N THR A 232 7.58 -6.56 -10.09
CA THR A 232 6.45 -7.19 -9.40
C THR A 232 6.20 -8.56 -10.02
N ALA A 233 5.82 -9.54 -9.22
CA ALA A 233 5.41 -10.85 -9.68
C ALA A 233 4.27 -11.33 -8.79
N GLY A 234 3.13 -11.64 -9.40
CA GLY A 234 1.93 -12.16 -8.76
C GLY A 234 1.55 -13.51 -9.36
N LEU A 235 1.12 -14.43 -8.51
CA LEU A 235 0.56 -15.71 -8.90
C LEU A 235 -0.71 -15.94 -8.09
N SER A 236 -1.84 -16.10 -8.77
CA SER A 236 -3.11 -16.50 -8.17
C SER A 236 -3.46 -17.89 -8.68
N ALA A 237 -3.67 -18.83 -7.77
CA ALA A 237 -3.99 -20.21 -8.07
C ALA A 237 -5.30 -20.62 -7.39
N VAL A 238 -6.14 -21.36 -8.11
CA VAL A 238 -7.37 -22.00 -7.62
C VAL A 238 -7.22 -23.51 -7.83
N PRO A 239 -6.34 -24.18 -7.05
CA PRO A 239 -6.02 -25.60 -7.25
C PRO A 239 -7.22 -26.54 -7.00
N SER A 240 -8.24 -26.10 -6.26
CA SER A 240 -9.52 -26.79 -6.09
C SER A 240 -10.65 -25.77 -6.03
N THR A 241 -11.90 -26.22 -6.07
CA THR A 241 -13.08 -25.33 -5.99
C THR A 241 -13.14 -24.53 -4.68
N ASP A 242 -12.50 -25.05 -3.63
CA ASP A 242 -12.60 -24.50 -2.28
C ASP A 242 -11.33 -23.79 -1.83
N LEU A 243 -10.20 -23.95 -2.55
CA LEU A 243 -8.91 -23.38 -2.17
C LEU A 243 -8.44 -22.34 -3.18
N ARG A 244 -8.13 -21.14 -2.69
CA ARG A 244 -7.43 -20.08 -3.42
C ARG A 244 -6.11 -19.76 -2.73
N VAL A 245 -5.05 -19.63 -3.52
CA VAL A 245 -3.72 -19.25 -3.04
C VAL A 245 -3.22 -18.07 -3.87
N THR A 246 -2.64 -17.07 -3.21
CA THR A 246 -2.05 -15.91 -3.88
C THR A 246 -0.63 -15.69 -3.36
N LEU A 247 0.30 -15.48 -4.27
CA LEU A 247 1.70 -15.18 -3.99
C LEU A 247 2.02 -13.85 -4.66
N ASP A 248 2.58 -12.92 -3.90
CA ASP A 248 3.01 -11.63 -4.39
C ASP A 248 4.45 -11.34 -3.98
N PHE A 249 5.23 -10.92 -4.95
CA PHE A 249 6.61 -10.52 -4.78
C PHE A 249 6.74 -9.15 -5.42
N ALA A 250 7.36 -8.19 -4.75
CA ALA A 250 7.63 -6.89 -5.35
C ALA A 250 8.93 -6.28 -4.85
N ARG A 251 9.52 -5.45 -5.70
CA ARG A 251 10.58 -4.52 -5.36
C ARG A 251 10.28 -3.18 -6.00
N SER A 252 10.07 -2.15 -5.20
CA SER A 252 9.65 -0.82 -5.64
C SER A 252 10.42 0.30 -4.96
N LEU A 253 10.28 1.51 -5.51
CA LEU A 253 10.82 2.75 -4.94
C LEU A 253 9.65 3.60 -4.47
N ASN A 254 9.60 3.94 -3.18
CA ASN A 254 8.48 4.64 -2.58
C ASN A 254 8.92 5.94 -1.88
N PRO A 255 8.08 6.98 -1.85
CA PRO A 255 8.32 8.14 -1.00
C PRO A 255 8.20 7.77 0.49
N SER A 256 8.86 8.55 1.35
CA SER A 256 8.84 8.31 2.80
C SER A 256 7.97 9.35 3.52
N LEU A 257 6.84 8.90 4.07
CA LEU A 257 5.98 9.70 4.98
C LEU A 257 6.41 9.64 6.45
N GLY A 258 7.35 8.76 6.77
CA GLY A 258 7.73 8.42 8.13
C GLY A 258 8.91 9.23 8.67
N GLY A 259 9.90 9.51 7.83
CA GLY A 259 11.14 10.19 8.24
C GLY A 259 11.87 10.95 7.13
N GLU A 260 13.03 11.50 7.49
CA GLU A 260 13.93 12.32 6.67
C GLU A 260 14.73 11.50 5.64
N ALA A 261 14.07 10.54 4.99
CA ALA A 261 14.60 9.84 3.82
C ALA A 261 14.04 10.47 2.55
N LEU A 262 14.82 10.43 1.47
CA LEU A 262 14.35 10.92 0.17
C LEU A 262 13.40 9.90 -0.47
N TYR A 263 13.77 8.63 -0.45
CA TYR A 263 12.96 7.51 -0.91
C TYR A 263 13.31 6.26 -0.10
N SER A 264 12.41 5.28 -0.08
CA SER A 264 12.69 3.93 0.38
C SER A 264 12.70 2.97 -0.80
N ARG A 265 13.60 1.99 -0.73
CA ARG A 265 13.59 0.83 -1.60
C ARG A 265 12.96 -0.31 -0.84
N ASP A 266 11.78 -0.70 -1.27
CA ASP A 266 10.95 -1.67 -0.59
C ASP A 266 11.06 -3.01 -1.33
N THR A 267 11.08 -4.10 -0.59
CA THR A 267 11.02 -5.46 -1.13
C THR A 267 10.03 -6.24 -0.31
N SER A 268 8.93 -6.64 -0.93
CA SER A 268 7.82 -7.32 -0.27
C SER A 268 7.62 -8.73 -0.80
N TYR A 269 7.30 -9.64 0.11
CA TYR A 269 6.93 -11.02 -0.14
C TYR A 269 5.62 -11.26 0.59
N ALA A 270 4.59 -11.73 -0.09
CA ALA A 270 3.31 -12.07 0.51
C ALA A 270 2.82 -13.42 0.00
N LEU A 271 2.27 -14.22 0.89
CA LEU A 271 1.55 -15.44 0.61
C LEU A 271 0.21 -15.35 1.33
N ALA A 272 -0.88 -15.58 0.62
CA ALA A 272 -2.23 -15.68 1.17
C ALA A 272 -2.90 -16.97 0.72
N ALA A 273 -3.69 -17.57 1.60
CA ALA A 273 -4.52 -18.72 1.28
C ALA A 273 -5.92 -18.53 1.86
N GLU A 274 -6.94 -18.87 1.09
CA GLU A 274 -8.34 -18.88 1.50
C GLU A 274 -8.96 -20.23 1.18
N TYR A 275 -9.59 -20.85 2.17
CA TYR A 275 -10.25 -22.14 2.04
C TYR A 275 -11.72 -22.04 2.44
N ALA A 276 -12.63 -22.45 1.55
CA ALA A 276 -14.06 -22.52 1.80
C ALA A 276 -14.39 -23.77 2.62
N LEU A 277 -14.69 -23.60 3.91
CA LEU A 277 -15.16 -24.69 4.77
C LEU A 277 -16.59 -25.09 4.42
N THR A 278 -17.41 -24.11 4.06
CA THR A 278 -18.79 -24.27 3.59
C THR A 278 -19.08 -23.20 2.53
N PRO A 279 -20.20 -23.27 1.80
CA PRO A 279 -20.60 -22.20 0.87
C PRO A 279 -20.77 -20.81 1.51
N ARG A 280 -20.82 -20.72 2.85
CA ARG A 280 -20.99 -19.46 3.60
C ARG A 280 -19.86 -19.17 4.57
N THR A 281 -18.87 -20.04 4.69
CA THR A 281 -17.81 -19.88 5.69
C THR A 281 -16.47 -20.20 5.05
N SER A 282 -15.54 -19.25 5.09
CA SER A 282 -14.15 -19.48 4.68
C SER A 282 -13.19 -19.15 5.82
N VAL A 283 -12.07 -19.86 5.83
CA VAL A 283 -10.89 -19.50 6.63
C VAL A 283 -9.87 -18.88 5.68
N PHE A 284 -9.13 -17.90 6.17
CA PHE A 284 -8.03 -17.32 5.43
C PHE A 284 -6.81 -17.16 6.33
N SER A 285 -5.65 -17.19 5.70
CA SER A 285 -4.37 -16.92 6.36
C SER A 285 -3.44 -16.20 5.40
N GLY A 286 -2.51 -15.43 5.96
CA GLY A 286 -1.54 -14.67 5.20
C GLY A 286 -0.25 -14.50 5.97
N VAL A 287 0.85 -14.45 5.22
CA VAL A 287 2.15 -14.03 5.73
C VAL A 287 2.74 -13.01 4.78
N THR A 288 3.22 -11.91 5.34
CA THR A 288 3.86 -10.82 4.60
C THR A 288 5.20 -10.49 5.23
N ARG A 289 6.20 -10.26 4.40
CA ARG A 289 7.48 -9.70 4.79
C ARG A 289 7.79 -8.49 3.93
N ASN A 290 8.07 -7.37 4.55
CA ASN A 290 8.48 -6.14 3.89
C ASN A 290 9.85 -5.69 4.42
N ASP A 291 10.86 -5.74 3.57
CA ASP A 291 12.20 -5.23 3.84
C ASP A 291 12.34 -3.86 3.14
N ARG A 292 12.60 -2.79 3.90
CA ARG A 292 12.76 -1.43 3.37
C ARG A 292 14.15 -0.89 3.67
N ARG A 293 14.75 -0.23 2.68
CA ARG A 293 16.00 0.51 2.85
C ARG A 293 15.79 1.98 2.51
N PHE A 294 16.03 2.85 3.46
CA PHE A 294 15.81 4.28 3.34
C PHE A 294 17.07 4.93 2.78
N ALA A 295 16.98 5.40 1.55
CA ALA A 295 18.08 6.05 0.87
C ALA A 295 18.13 7.53 1.23
N ASN A 296 19.35 8.06 1.36
CA ASN A 296 19.58 9.45 1.75
C ASN A 296 18.87 9.83 3.06
N ALA A 297 18.68 8.84 3.95
CA ALA A 297 18.21 9.11 5.29
C ALA A 297 19.24 10.04 5.94
N ARG A 298 18.78 11.23 6.35
CA ARG A 298 19.56 12.14 7.19
C ARG A 298 18.87 12.24 8.54
N SER A 299 19.61 12.69 9.53
CA SER A 299 19.02 13.07 10.79
C SER A 299 19.77 14.23 11.38
N THR A 300 19.08 15.37 11.53
CA THR A 300 19.56 16.49 12.35
C THR A 300 18.85 16.54 13.70
N GLN A 301 17.68 15.91 13.83
CA GLN A 301 16.82 15.99 15.02
C GLN A 301 16.21 14.64 15.48
N THR A 302 16.57 13.53 14.83
CA THR A 302 15.89 12.23 15.01
C THR A 302 16.82 11.02 15.12
N VAL A 303 16.28 9.81 15.32
CA VAL A 303 17.08 8.59 15.15
C VAL A 303 17.03 8.15 13.70
N LEU A 304 18.23 7.99 13.13
CA LEU A 304 18.41 7.67 11.73
C LEU A 304 17.91 6.25 11.43
N LEU A 305 16.83 6.15 10.65
CA LEU A 305 16.31 4.89 10.16
C LEU A 305 16.89 4.61 8.76
N THR A 306 17.86 3.72 8.66
CA THR A 306 18.49 3.36 7.37
C THR A 306 17.87 2.13 6.72
N ASN A 307 17.34 1.19 7.51
CA ASN A 307 16.54 0.08 7.02
C ASN A 307 15.54 -0.39 8.08
N ASP A 308 14.50 -1.06 7.62
CA ASP A 308 13.64 -1.85 8.49
C ASP A 308 13.14 -3.11 7.78
N ARG A 309 12.61 -4.00 8.60
CA ARG A 309 11.97 -5.25 8.22
C ARG A 309 10.71 -5.41 9.04
N LEU A 310 9.59 -5.63 8.37
CA LEU A 310 8.31 -5.92 8.98
C LEU A 310 7.83 -7.29 8.50
N ASP A 311 7.74 -8.24 9.42
CA ASP A 311 7.12 -9.55 9.21
C ASP A 311 5.72 -9.52 9.83
N GLN A 312 4.71 -9.98 9.11
CA GLN A 312 3.31 -10.03 9.55
C GLN A 312 2.74 -11.42 9.23
N LEU A 313 2.02 -11.99 10.18
CA LEU A 313 1.27 -13.22 10.04
C LEU A 313 -0.17 -12.94 10.48
N ASN A 314 -1.16 -13.33 9.70
CA ASN A 314 -2.56 -13.19 10.05
C ASN A 314 -3.36 -14.44 9.67
N ALA A 315 -4.44 -14.66 10.41
CA ALA A 315 -5.41 -15.69 10.13
C ALA A 315 -6.79 -15.24 10.59
N GLY A 316 -7.82 -15.75 9.93
CA GLY A 316 -9.18 -15.33 10.23
C GLY A 316 -10.25 -16.22 9.65
N LEU A 317 -11.47 -15.87 10.02
CA LEU A 317 -12.71 -16.49 9.59
C LEU A 317 -13.56 -15.43 8.91
N ARG A 318 -14.24 -15.83 7.84
CA ARG A 318 -15.19 -15.00 7.11
C ARG A 318 -16.48 -15.78 6.97
N MET A 319 -17.59 -15.15 7.35
CA MET A 319 -18.90 -15.77 7.37
C MET A 319 -19.92 -14.90 6.63
N GLN A 320 -20.57 -15.48 5.62
CA GLN A 320 -21.68 -14.89 4.91
C GLN A 320 -22.97 -15.13 5.69
N VAL A 321 -23.43 -14.11 6.43
CA VAL A 321 -24.66 -14.19 7.25
C VAL A 321 -25.88 -14.27 6.35
N ASN A 322 -25.92 -13.42 5.32
CA ASN A 322 -26.93 -13.43 4.27
C ASN A 322 -26.31 -12.93 2.96
N ARG A 323 -27.09 -12.80 1.88
CA ARG A 323 -26.54 -12.37 0.57
C ARG A 323 -25.80 -11.02 0.61
N ARG A 324 -26.19 -10.10 1.50
CA ARG A 324 -25.62 -8.74 1.57
C ARG A 324 -24.64 -8.53 2.72
N LEU A 325 -24.74 -9.31 3.80
CA LEU A 325 -23.96 -9.13 5.02
C LEU A 325 -22.92 -10.25 5.18
N LYS A 326 -21.68 -9.84 5.35
CA LYS A 326 -20.52 -10.69 5.62
C LYS A 326 -19.83 -10.20 6.88
N LEU A 327 -19.52 -11.11 7.80
CA LEU A 327 -18.74 -10.81 8.99
C LEU A 327 -17.35 -11.43 8.83
N SER A 328 -16.31 -10.72 9.26
CA SER A 328 -14.96 -11.28 9.33
C SER A 328 -14.30 -10.97 10.65
N LEU A 329 -13.65 -11.99 11.21
CA LEU A 329 -12.80 -11.90 12.37
C LEU A 329 -11.39 -12.29 11.95
N GLU A 330 -10.41 -11.43 12.23
CA GLU A 330 -9.00 -11.65 11.95
C GLU A 330 -8.19 -11.44 13.22
N GLY A 331 -7.22 -12.32 13.45
CA GLY A 331 -6.14 -12.12 14.40
C GLY A 331 -4.80 -12.14 13.67
N GLY A 332 -3.86 -11.31 14.13
CA GLY A 332 -2.54 -11.28 13.53
C GLY A 332 -1.45 -10.89 14.51
N HIS A 333 -0.23 -11.26 14.14
CA HIS A 333 0.99 -10.91 14.84
C HIS A 333 1.96 -10.25 13.86
N GLU A 334 2.57 -9.16 14.29
CA GLU A 334 3.55 -8.42 13.51
C GLU A 334 4.82 -8.22 14.32
N ARG A 335 5.95 -8.36 13.64
CA ARG A 335 7.28 -8.15 14.19
C ARG A 335 8.04 -7.20 13.27
N ARG A 336 8.61 -6.16 13.86
CA ARG A 336 9.46 -5.22 13.15
C ARG A 336 10.86 -5.17 13.76
N ASN A 337 11.85 -5.14 12.89
CA ASN A 337 13.24 -4.79 13.22
C ASN A 337 13.64 -3.57 12.37
N ALA A 338 14.09 -2.51 13.01
CA ALA A 338 14.41 -1.22 12.45
C ALA A 338 15.83 -0.84 12.92
N ASN A 339 16.83 -1.61 12.49
CA ASN A 339 18.24 -1.48 12.87
C ASN A 339 18.57 -1.70 14.36
N GLY A 340 17.79 -2.53 15.08
CA GLY A 340 18.01 -2.68 16.53
C GLY A 340 17.77 -1.39 17.32
N THR A 341 17.03 -0.43 16.72
CA THR A 341 16.68 0.82 17.39
C THR A 341 15.45 0.62 18.27
N PHE A 342 15.07 1.64 19.04
CA PHE A 342 13.83 1.61 19.83
C PHE A 342 12.53 1.51 18.99
N LEU A 343 12.64 1.57 17.65
CA LEU A 343 11.54 1.36 16.70
C LEU A 343 11.25 -0.12 16.45
N ASP A 344 12.07 -1.03 16.97
CA ASP A 344 11.81 -2.47 16.98
C ASP A 344 10.57 -2.78 17.83
N TYR A 345 9.73 -3.70 17.36
CA TYR A 345 8.57 -4.11 18.14
C TYR A 345 8.01 -5.49 17.76
N ARG A 346 7.20 -6.01 18.67
CA ARG A 346 6.23 -7.08 18.42
C ARG A 346 4.85 -6.58 18.83
N ASN A 347 3.84 -6.92 18.04
CA ASN A 347 2.46 -6.49 18.28
C ASN A 347 1.49 -7.59 17.85
N THR A 348 0.43 -7.76 18.63
CA THR A 348 -0.67 -8.66 18.30
C THR A 348 -1.91 -7.80 18.16
N TYR A 349 -2.69 -8.06 17.11
CA TYR A 349 -3.89 -7.30 16.82
C TYR A 349 -5.07 -8.22 16.51
N GLY A 350 -6.26 -7.70 16.73
CA GLY A 350 -7.52 -8.26 16.26
C GLY A 350 -8.25 -7.25 15.37
N LEU A 351 -8.96 -7.74 14.37
CA LEU A 351 -9.82 -6.95 13.49
C LEU A 351 -11.18 -7.64 13.39
N LEU A 352 -12.24 -6.87 13.66
CA LEU A 352 -13.61 -7.27 13.44
C LEU A 352 -14.23 -6.33 12.40
N THR A 353 -14.69 -6.91 11.30
CA THR A 353 -15.31 -6.16 10.21
C THR A 353 -16.68 -6.71 9.87
N ALA A 354 -17.66 -5.82 9.71
CA ALA A 354 -18.93 -6.13 9.08
C ALA A 354 -18.97 -5.50 7.68
N SER A 355 -19.00 -6.33 6.63
CA SER A 355 -19.10 -5.88 5.24
C SER A 355 -20.53 -5.99 4.74
N ILE A 356 -21.03 -4.92 4.13
CA ILE A 356 -22.32 -4.87 3.44
C ILE A 356 -22.07 -4.67 1.95
N THR A 357 -22.54 -5.60 1.12
CA THR A 357 -22.49 -5.48 -0.35
C THR A 357 -23.84 -5.03 -0.90
N LEU A 358 -23.83 -3.89 -1.61
CA LEU A 358 -24.95 -3.33 -2.33
C LEU A 358 -24.74 -3.59 -3.84
N GLY A 359 -25.39 -4.61 -4.38
CA GLY A 359 -25.29 -5.00 -5.79
C GLY A 359 -26.52 -5.80 -6.19
N ASN A 360 -26.82 -5.88 -7.49
CA ASN A 360 -27.89 -6.75 -7.98
C ASN A 360 -27.32 -8.16 -8.07
N PHE A 361 -27.99 -9.10 -7.40
CA PHE A 361 -27.78 -10.54 -7.55
C PHE A 361 -28.61 -11.05 -8.71
#